data_AF-A0A7C3NSQ1-F1
#
_entry.id   AF-A0A7C3NSQ1-F1
#
_cell.length_a   1.000
_cell.length_b   1.000
_cell.length_c   1.000
_cell.angle_alpha   90.00
_cell.angle_beta   90.00
_cell.angle_gamma   90.00
#
_symmetry.space_group_name_H-M   'P 1'
#
loop_
_entity.id
_entity.type
_entity.pdbx_description
1 polymer ?
#
loop_
_entity_poly.entity_id
_entity_poly.type
_entity_poly.pdbx_seq_one_letter_code
_entity_poly.pdbx_strand_id
1 'polypeptide(L)' 'MFGLGVPELMIILVIALVIFGPSKLPQIGSGLGKAIRDFKRGVTGGEDEAANHKDTKKEGSKDLPH' A
#
# COMPACT_ATOMS: atom_id res chain seq x y z
N MET A 1 -5.54 34.21 -6.81
CA MET A 1 -6.52 33.32 -6.18
C MET A 1 -6.65 32.06 -7.02
N PHE A 2 -5.63 31.21 -7.03
CA PHE A 2 -5.64 29.92 -7.73
C PHE A 2 -4.77 28.97 -6.90
N GLY A 3 -5.28 28.63 -5.72
CA GLY A 3 -4.69 27.58 -4.91
C GLY A 3 -5.19 26.27 -5.50
N LEU A 4 -4.28 25.36 -5.86
CA LEU A 4 -4.62 23.98 -6.14
C LEU A 4 -5.30 23.41 -4.89
N GLY A 5 -6.62 23.45 -4.90
CA GLY A 5 -7.42 22.95 -3.81
C GLY A 5 -7.53 21.43 -3.90
N VAL A 6 -8.07 20.87 -2.83
CA VAL A 6 -8.51 19.47 -2.81
C VAL A 6 -9.44 19.14 -4.01
N PRO A 7 -10.37 20.03 -4.45
CA PRO A 7 -11.23 19.75 -5.60
C PRO A 7 -10.47 19.56 -6.92
N GLU A 8 -9.52 20.44 -7.24
CA GLU A 8 -8.72 20.36 -8.47
C GLU A 8 -7.84 19.11 -8.47
N LEU A 9 -7.25 18.77 -7.32
CA LEU A 9 -6.44 17.56 -7.18
C LEU A 9 -7.28 16.30 -7.37
N MET A 10 -8.53 16.29 -6.89
CA MET A 10 -9.47 15.17 -7.11
C MET A 10 -9.82 14.99 -8.59
N ILE A 11 -10.01 16.07 -9.36
CA ILE A 11 -10.27 15.98 -10.80
C ILE A 11 -9.08 15.35 -11.52
N ILE A 12 -7.86 15.80 -11.21
CA ILE A 12 -6.63 15.25 -11.78
C ILE A 12 -6.48 13.77 -11.40
N LEU A 13 -6.77 13.41 -10.15
CA LEU A 13 -6.73 12.03 -9.68
C LEU A 13 -7.72 11.15 -10.46
N VAL A 14 -8.94 11.62 -10.69
CA VAL A 14 -9.95 10.88 -11.47
C VAL A 14 -9.46 10.63 -12.90
N ILE A 15 -8.89 11.64 -13.57
CA ILE A 15 -8.34 11.49 -14.93
C ILE A 15 -7.19 10.48 -14.92
N ALA A 16 -6.27 10.59 -13.97
CA ALA A 16 -5.17 9.64 -13.81
C ALA A 16 -5.67 8.20 -13.56
N LEU A 17 -6.73 8.05 -12.75
CA LEU A 17 -7.37 6.77 -12.49
C LEU A 17 -8.06 6.17 -13.70
N VAL A 18 -8.59 6.98 -14.62
CA VAL A 18 -9.15 6.48 -15.89
C VAL A 18 -8.04 5.94 -16.79
N ILE A 19 -6.89 6.61 -16.84
CA ILE A 19 -5.74 6.19 -17.67
C ILE A 19 -5.04 4.95 -17.08
N PHE A 20 -4.71 5.00 -15.79
CA PHE A 20 -3.92 3.96 -15.14
C PHE A 20 -4.78 2.85 -14.51
N GLY A 21 -6.04 3.13 -14.20
CA GLY A 21 -6.95 2.25 -13.47
C GLY A 21 -6.78 2.35 -11.94
N PRO A 22 -7.87 2.24 -11.16
CA PRO A 22 -7.82 2.27 -9.69
C PRO A 22 -7.02 1.12 -9.09
N SER A 23 -6.93 -0.02 -9.77
CA SER A 23 -6.18 -1.18 -9.28
C SER A 23 -4.66 -0.99 -9.32
N LYS A 24 -4.14 -0.04 -10.11
CA LYS A 24 -2.69 0.20 -10.19
C LYS A 24 -2.16 1.05 -9.03
N LEU A 25 -2.98 1.92 -8.43
CA LEU A 25 -2.56 2.72 -7.28
C LEU A 25 -2.18 1.86 -6.07
N PRO A 26 -3.00 0.86 -5.63
CA PRO A 26 -2.59 -0.06 -4.57
C PRO A 26 -1.36 -0.88 -4.91
N GLN A 27 -1.25 -1.40 -6.15
CA GLN A 27 -0.10 -2.19 -6.57
C GLN A 27 1.22 -1.42 -6.46
N ILE A 28 1.23 -0.18 -6.96
CA ILE A 28 2.41 0.70 -6.89
C ILE A 28 2.64 1.15 -5.44
N GLY A 29 1.57 1.46 -4.70
CA GLY A 29 1.62 1.87 -3.30
C GLY A 29 2.18 0.81 -2.36
N SER A 30 1.83 -0.46 -2.54
CA SER A 30 2.40 -1.57 -1.75
C SER A 30 3.90 -1.73 -1.98
N GLY A 31 4.37 -1.58 -3.23
CA GLY A 31 5.79 -1.63 -3.56
C GLY A 31 6.57 -0.45 -2.99
N LEU A 32 6.08 0.77 -3.21
CA LEU A 32 6.67 1.99 -2.66
C LEU A 32 6.64 1.99 -1.12
N GLY A 33 5.54 1.56 -0.50
CA GLY A 33 5.40 1.50 0.94
C GLY A 33 6.40 0.54 1.58
N LYS A 34 6.64 -0.62 0.95
CA LYS A 34 7.68 -1.56 1.39
C LYS A 34 9.08 -0.94 1.25
N ALA A 35 9.38 -0.31 0.12
CA ALA A 35 10.66 0.36 -0.12
C ALA A 35 10.91 1.51 0.87
N ILE A 36 9.90 2.35 1.14
CA ILE A 36 9.99 3.44 2.13
C ILE A 36 10.17 2.87 3.54
N ARG A 37 9.47 1.78 3.88
CA ARG A 37 9.61 1.11 5.18
C ARG A 37 11.02 0.57 5.37
N ASP A 38 11.58 -0.10 4.37
CA ASP A 38 12.92 -0.65 4.42
C ASP A 38 13.99 0.46 4.42
N PHE A 39 13.77 1.54 3.65
CA PHE A 39 14.61 2.74 3.68
C PHE A 39 14.61 3.41 5.07
N LYS A 40 13.44 3.60 5.67
CA LYS A 40 13.31 4.14 7.04
C LYS A 40 14.03 3.26 8.08
N ARG A 41 13.91 1.94 7.98
CA ARG A 41 14.60 0.99 8.87
C ARG A 41 16.13 1.09 8.75
N GLY A 42 16.64 1.27 7.53
CA GLY A 42 18.08 1.44 7.29
C GLY A 42 18.61 2.79 7.79
N VAL A 43 17.84 3.87 7.63
CA VAL A 43 18.24 5.23 8.04
C VAL A 43 18.10 5.45 9.54
N THR A 44 17.09 4.86 10.19
CA THR A 44 16.84 5.04 11.64
C THR A 44 17.68 4.10 12.51
N GLY A 45 18.54 3.25 11.94
CA GLY A 45 19.48 2.45 12.74
C GLY A 45 18.79 1.40 13.61
N GLY A 46 18.09 0.44 13.01
CA GLY A 46 17.93 -0.90 13.59
C GLY A 46 17.05 -1.10 14.84
N GLU A 47 16.31 -0.12 15.35
CA GLU A 47 15.55 -0.28 16.61
C GLU A 47 14.01 -0.29 16.47
N ASP A 48 13.45 -0.85 15.38
CA ASP A 48 12.00 -1.11 15.30
C ASP A 48 11.72 -2.51 14.70
N GLU A 49 11.90 -3.52 15.53
CA GLU A 49 11.30 -4.87 15.43
C GLU A 49 9.79 -4.77 15.66
N ALA A 50 9.02 -4.26 14.69
CA ALA A 50 7.56 -4.33 14.77
C ALA A 50 6.85 -4.34 13.41
N ALA A 51 5.80 -5.15 13.35
CA ALA A 51 4.87 -5.42 12.26
C ALA A 51 5.35 -6.41 11.19
N ASN A 52 5.80 -7.59 11.64
CA ASN A 52 5.46 -8.84 10.97
C ASN A 52 4.17 -9.39 11.58
N HIS A 53 3.01 -9.07 11.01
CA HIS A 53 1.83 -9.93 11.09
C HIS A 53 0.77 -9.41 10.11
N LYS A 54 0.50 -10.20 9.06
CA LYS A 54 -0.80 -10.45 8.42
C LYS A 54 -0.58 -10.97 6.99
N ASP A 55 -0.03 -12.18 6.91
CA ASP A 55 -0.24 -13.04 5.76
C ASP A 55 -0.36 -14.50 6.24
N THR A 56 -1.25 -14.73 7.20
CA THR A 56 -1.74 -16.08 7.49
C THR A 56 -2.88 -16.36 6.52
N LYS A 57 -2.50 -16.82 5.33
CA LYS A 57 -3.00 -18.06 4.74
C LYS A 57 -4.38 -18.49 5.26
N LYS A 58 -5.46 -18.01 4.63
CA LYS A 58 -6.77 -18.69 4.66
C LYS A 58 -6.66 -19.95 3.79
N GLU A 59 -6.02 -20.99 4.30
CA GLU A 59 -6.27 -22.36 3.87
C GLU A 59 -6.77 -23.12 5.09
N GLY A 60 -8.09 -23.04 5.30
CA GLY A 60 -8.78 -23.94 6.20
C GLY A 60 -8.79 -25.31 5.57
N SER A 61 -7.82 -26.15 5.93
CA SER A 61 -7.97 -27.60 5.89
C SER A 61 -9.13 -27.98 6.82
N LYS A 62 -10.35 -27.91 6.29
CA LYS A 62 -11.43 -28.77 6.73
C LYS A 62 -11.19 -30.12 6.06
N ASP A 63 -11.57 -31.20 6.72
CA ASP A 63 -11.42 -32.59 6.28
C ASP A 63 -10.14 -33.27 6.78
N LEU A 64 -10.12 -33.58 8.09
CA LEU A 64 -9.42 -34.76 8.60
C LEU A 64 -10.48 -35.80 9.01
N PRO A 65 -10.32 -37.09 8.62
CA PRO A 65 -11.24 -38.17 8.94
C PRO A 65 -11.06 -38.70 10.37
N HIS A 66 -12.18 -39.05 11.01
CA HIS A 66 -12.29 -40.14 11.97
C HIS A 66 -13.56 -40.92 11.65
#